data_AF-A0AB39KQQ8-F1
#
_entry.id   AF-A0AB39KQQ8-F1
#
_cell.length_a   1.000
_cell.length_b   1.000
_cell.length_c   1.000
_cell.angle_alpha   90.00
_cell.angle_beta   90.00
_cell.angle_gamma   90.00
#
_symmetry.space_group_name_H-M   'P 1'
#
loop_
_entity.id
_entity.type
_entity.pdbx_description
1 polymer ?
#
loop_
_entity_poly.entity_id
_entity_poly.type
_entity_poly.pdbx_seq_one_letter_code
_entity_poly.pdbx_strand_id
1 'polypeptide(L)'
;MAAIAESWDQIEKGSSRVDAPLELDARTTEIIAAHFGLEREMELAFERLVVRPKELGRLGFGHKVSVLKALLDCPIMDRVTGQLLAFNELRNAAAHPKNPDLAPHIRKLRGLLRGSGIPRSSEVSVSSYAAVITSGLQTSLALATVRRAFGDMAKTHS
;
A
#
# COMPACT_ATOMS: atom_id res chain seq x y z
N MET A 1 -36.22 26.08 21.82
CA MET A 1 -35.80 25.90 20.40
C MET A 1 -34.69 26.84 19.95
N ALA A 2 -34.34 27.91 20.69
CA ALA A 2 -33.26 28.84 20.30
C ALA A 2 -31.82 28.30 20.47
N ALA A 3 -31.59 27.37 21.41
CA ALA A 3 -30.24 26.88 21.73
C ALA A 3 -29.62 25.93 20.68
N ILE A 4 -30.41 25.41 19.72
CA ILE A 4 -29.89 24.51 18.68
C ILE A 4 -29.29 25.32 17.52
N ALA A 5 -29.80 26.52 17.24
CA ALA A 5 -29.31 27.37 16.15
C ALA A 5 -27.90 27.92 16.40
N GLU A 6 -27.56 28.25 17.66
CA GLU A 6 -26.23 28.75 18.05
C GLU A 6 -25.12 27.69 17.90
N SER A 7 -25.48 26.40 18.00
CA SER A 7 -24.54 25.29 17.84
C SER A 7 -24.14 25.04 16.39
N TRP A 8 -24.98 25.40 15.42
CA TRP A 8 -24.68 25.23 13.99
C TRP A 8 -23.78 26.35 13.47
N ASP A 9 -23.98 27.58 13.96
CA ASP A 9 -23.19 28.75 13.57
C ASP A 9 -21.71 28.64 14.04
N GLN A 10 -21.44 27.93 15.14
CA GLN A 10 -20.07 27.63 15.58
C GLN A 10 -19.39 26.52 14.77
N ILE A 11 -20.15 25.58 14.19
CA ILE A 11 -19.61 24.54 13.29
C ILE A 11 -19.25 25.17 11.94
N GLU A 12 -20.07 26.06 11.40
CA GLU A 12 -19.77 26.79 10.16
C GLU A 12 -18.60 27.77 10.34
N LYS A 13 -18.52 28.49 11.47
CA LYS A 13 -17.38 29.37 11.76
C LYS A 13 -16.06 28.62 11.98
N GLY A 14 -16.11 27.37 12.42
CA GLY A 14 -14.95 26.48 12.49
C GLY A 14 -14.49 25.92 11.13
N SER A 15 -15.35 25.99 10.10
CA SER A 15 -15.11 25.43 8.76
C SER A 15 -14.53 26.43 7.76
N SER A 16 -14.28 27.68 8.17
CA SER A 16 -13.81 28.78 7.29
C SER A 16 -12.29 28.85 7.07
N ARG A 17 -11.54 27.76 7.31
CA ARG A 17 -10.06 27.78 7.26
C ARG A 17 -9.41 26.92 6.17
N VAL A 18 -10.14 26.49 5.14
CA VAL A 18 -9.53 25.72 4.03
C VAL A 18 -10.08 26.13 2.66
N ASP A 19 -9.96 27.42 2.30
CA ASP A 19 -10.35 27.90 0.96
C ASP A 19 -9.16 28.13 0.00
N ALA A 20 -7.94 27.82 0.42
CA ALA A 20 -6.83 27.70 -0.52
C ALA A 20 -6.80 26.25 -1.05
N PRO A 21 -6.99 26.01 -2.36
CA PRO A 21 -6.76 24.68 -2.91
C PRO A 21 -5.34 24.26 -2.53
N LEU A 22 -5.24 23.12 -1.83
CA LEU A 22 -3.97 22.51 -1.49
C LEU A 22 -3.37 22.02 -2.81
N GLU A 23 -2.56 22.86 -3.46
CA GLU A 23 -1.76 22.45 -4.59
C GLU A 23 -0.76 21.42 -4.08
N LEU A 24 -1.08 20.14 -4.31
CA LEU A 24 -0.14 19.06 -4.06
C LEU A 24 1.00 19.20 -5.04
N ASP A 25 2.23 19.16 -4.54
CA ASP A 25 3.39 19.12 -5.42
C ASP A 25 3.37 17.84 -6.29
N ALA A 26 4.00 17.91 -7.46
CA ALA A 26 3.97 16.81 -8.43
C ALA A 26 4.48 15.47 -7.85
N ARG A 27 5.43 15.52 -6.91
CA ARG A 27 6.00 14.33 -6.29
C ARG A 27 5.04 13.69 -5.29
N THR A 28 4.35 14.50 -4.49
CA THR A 28 3.29 14.02 -3.60
C THR A 28 2.17 13.35 -4.42
N THR A 29 1.77 13.97 -5.53
CA THR A 29 0.80 13.38 -6.46
C THR A 29 1.26 12.04 -7.01
N GLU A 30 2.53 11.93 -7.44
CA GLU A 30 3.11 10.66 -7.91
C GLU A 30 3.09 9.57 -6.81
N ILE A 31 3.50 9.90 -5.59
CA ILE A 31 3.52 8.96 -4.46
C ILE A 31 2.11 8.43 -4.15
N ILE A 32 1.12 9.32 -4.12
CA ILE A 32 -0.28 8.95 -3.85
C ILE A 32 -0.82 8.06 -4.97
N ALA A 33 -0.59 8.42 -6.24
CA ALA A 33 -1.03 7.63 -7.38
C ALA A 33 -0.38 6.23 -7.41
N ALA A 34 0.92 6.15 -7.16
CA ALA A 34 1.65 4.89 -7.09
C ALA A 34 1.18 4.01 -5.91
N HIS A 35 0.89 4.62 -4.76
CA HIS A 35 0.32 3.90 -3.60
C HIS A 35 -1.08 3.35 -3.90
N PHE A 36 -1.94 4.12 -4.56
CA PHE A 36 -3.26 3.65 -4.99
C PHE A 36 -3.16 2.45 -5.94
N GLY A 37 -2.21 2.48 -6.88
CA GLY A 37 -1.92 1.34 -7.75
C GLY A 37 -1.51 0.09 -6.96
N LEU A 38 -0.62 0.23 -5.98
CA LEU A 38 -0.23 -0.88 -5.10
C LEU A 38 -1.40 -1.43 -4.28
N GLU A 39 -2.23 -0.55 -3.72
CA GLU A 39 -3.41 -0.98 -2.96
C GLU A 39 -4.39 -1.75 -3.85
N ARG A 40 -4.59 -1.31 -5.10
CA ARG A 40 -5.43 -2.02 -6.06
C ARG A 40 -4.88 -3.41 -6.38
N GLU A 41 -3.58 -3.54 -6.62
CA GLU A 41 -2.94 -4.83 -6.89
C GLU A 41 -3.03 -5.78 -5.68
N MET A 42 -2.87 -5.24 -4.46
CA MET A 42 -3.08 -6.01 -3.23
C MET A 42 -4.52 -6.46 -3.07
N GLU A 43 -5.50 -5.62 -3.42
CA GLU A 43 -6.91 -5.98 -3.34
C GLU A 43 -7.26 -7.10 -4.31
N LEU A 44 -6.75 -7.05 -5.54
CA LEU A 44 -6.89 -8.14 -6.51
C LEU A 44 -6.23 -9.44 -6.01
N ALA A 45 -5.04 -9.35 -5.40
CA ALA A 45 -4.39 -10.49 -4.76
C ALA A 45 -5.24 -11.09 -3.63
N PHE A 46 -5.82 -10.22 -2.80
CA PHE A 46 -6.64 -10.59 -1.67
C PHE A 46 -7.93 -11.29 -2.10
N GLU A 47 -8.64 -10.72 -3.08
CA GLU A 47 -9.86 -11.29 -3.66
C GLU A 47 -9.64 -12.69 -4.27
N ARG A 48 -8.43 -12.95 -4.81
CA ARG A 48 -8.06 -14.27 -5.36
C ARG A 48 -7.76 -15.31 -4.29
N LEU A 49 -7.25 -14.90 -3.12
CA LEU A 49 -6.75 -15.83 -2.10
C LEU A 49 -7.74 -16.09 -0.98
N VAL A 50 -8.58 -15.11 -0.65
CA VAL A 50 -9.48 -15.16 0.49
C VAL A 50 -10.86 -15.64 0.06
N VAL A 51 -11.37 -16.66 0.74
CA VAL A 51 -12.74 -17.12 0.56
C VAL A 51 -13.68 -16.10 1.22
N ARG A 52 -14.57 -15.49 0.41
CA ARG A 52 -15.53 -14.45 0.83
C ARG A 52 -14.86 -13.21 1.46
N PRO A 53 -14.05 -12.46 0.68
CA PRO A 53 -13.32 -11.29 1.20
C PRO A 53 -14.24 -10.22 1.79
N LYS A 54 -15.51 -10.15 1.34
CA LYS A 54 -16.52 -9.20 1.82
C LYS A 54 -16.97 -9.44 3.27
N GLU A 55 -16.88 -10.67 3.78
CA GLU A 55 -17.28 -10.99 5.16
C GLU A 55 -16.26 -10.51 6.20
N LEU A 56 -15.03 -10.20 5.78
CA LEU A 56 -13.97 -9.71 6.67
C LEU A 56 -14.09 -8.20 6.99
N GLY A 57 -15.07 -7.51 6.41
CA GLY A 57 -15.23 -6.06 6.56
C GLY A 57 -14.10 -5.26 5.92
N ARG A 58 -13.98 -3.99 6.29
CA ARG A 58 -12.96 -3.08 5.73
C ARG A 58 -11.63 -3.27 6.46
N LEU A 59 -10.73 -4.02 5.85
CA LEU A 59 -9.35 -4.16 6.33
C LEU A 59 -8.50 -2.96 5.90
N GLY A 60 -7.77 -2.38 6.84
CA GLY A 60 -6.73 -1.39 6.55
C GLY A 60 -5.54 -2.00 5.81
N PHE A 61 -4.75 -1.13 5.16
CA PHE A 61 -3.59 -1.54 4.33
C PHE A 61 -2.67 -2.52 5.05
N GLY A 62 -2.22 -2.19 6.27
CA GLY A 62 -1.33 -3.06 7.05
C GLY A 62 -1.93 -4.43 7.38
N HIS A 63 -3.24 -4.49 7.68
CA HIS A 63 -3.94 -5.76 7.91
C HIS A 63 -3.98 -6.62 6.64
N LYS A 64 -4.28 -6.01 5.48
CA LYS A 64 -4.25 -6.70 4.17
C LYS A 64 -2.86 -7.29 3.91
N VAL A 65 -1.78 -6.54 4.17
CA VAL A 65 -0.39 -7.04 4.03
C VAL A 65 -0.14 -8.25 4.93
N SER A 66 -0.54 -8.20 6.20
CA SER A 66 -0.33 -9.31 7.15
C SER A 66 -1.10 -10.58 6.73
N VAL A 67 -2.33 -10.44 6.25
CA VAL A 67 -3.12 -11.57 5.75
C VAL A 67 -2.48 -12.17 4.50
N LEU A 68 -2.08 -11.34 3.51
CA LEU A 68 -1.40 -11.83 2.31
C LEU A 68 -0.09 -12.55 2.66
N LYS A 69 0.69 -12.03 3.62
CA LYS A 69 1.89 -12.69 4.11
C LYS A 69 1.59 -14.08 4.66
N ALA A 70 0.58 -14.21 5.52
CA ALA A 70 0.19 -15.48 6.11
C ALA A 70 -0.33 -16.50 5.08
N LEU A 71 -1.04 -16.04 4.05
CA LEU A 71 -1.61 -16.92 3.01
C LEU A 71 -0.58 -17.42 2.00
N LEU A 72 0.39 -16.56 1.64
CA LEU A 72 1.38 -16.87 0.62
C LEU A 72 2.58 -17.62 1.18
N ASP A 73 3.00 -17.27 2.41
CA ASP A 73 4.08 -17.94 3.17
C ASP A 73 5.27 -18.36 2.30
N CYS A 74 5.98 -17.35 1.76
CA CYS A 74 7.17 -17.58 0.94
C CYS A 74 8.21 -16.47 1.15
N PRO A 75 9.52 -16.75 0.91
CA PRO A 75 10.60 -15.78 1.18
C PRO A 75 10.51 -14.48 0.37
N ILE A 76 9.86 -14.51 -0.78
CA ILE A 76 9.62 -13.30 -1.59
C ILE A 76 8.63 -12.41 -0.87
N MET A 77 7.56 -12.99 -0.30
CA MET A 77 6.53 -12.23 0.39
C MET A 77 7.06 -11.55 1.65
N ASP A 78 8.02 -12.13 2.37
CA ASP A 78 8.68 -11.46 3.50
C ASP A 78 9.33 -10.13 3.11
N ARG A 79 10.02 -10.12 1.96
CA ARG A 79 10.65 -8.91 1.42
C ARG A 79 9.60 -7.91 0.94
N VAL A 80 8.61 -8.38 0.20
CA VAL A 80 7.50 -7.57 -0.33
C VAL A 80 6.70 -6.92 0.80
N THR A 81 6.45 -7.63 1.90
CA THR A 81 5.78 -7.07 3.09
C THR A 81 6.53 -5.85 3.64
N GLY A 82 7.85 -5.95 3.82
CA GLY A 82 8.65 -4.82 4.29
C GLY A 82 8.57 -3.62 3.35
N GLN A 83 8.60 -3.88 2.04
CA GLN A 83 8.53 -2.84 1.01
C GLN A 83 7.14 -2.17 0.95
N LEU A 84 6.05 -2.94 1.01
CA LEU A 84 4.68 -2.43 1.05
C LEU A 84 4.46 -1.53 2.27
N LEU A 85 4.91 -1.96 3.45
CA LEU A 85 4.78 -1.16 4.67
C LEU A 85 5.60 0.12 4.60
N ALA A 86 6.85 0.06 4.11
CA ALA A 86 7.67 1.25 3.91
C ALA A 86 7.10 2.21 2.86
N PHE A 87 6.45 1.70 1.82
CA PHE A 87 5.76 2.54 0.83
C PHE A 87 4.52 3.22 1.44
N ASN A 88 3.76 2.50 2.27
CA ASN A 88 2.63 3.10 2.99
C ASN A 88 3.07 4.19 3.98
N GLU A 89 4.22 4.02 4.65
CA GLU A 89 4.84 5.09 5.44
C GLU A 89 5.23 6.30 4.57
N LEU A 90 5.81 6.07 3.39
CA LEU A 90 6.14 7.14 2.44
C LEU A 90 4.89 7.91 1.99
N ARG A 91 3.79 7.20 1.70
CA ARG A 91 2.51 7.84 1.35
C ARG A 91 1.95 8.64 2.52
N ASN A 92 1.98 8.09 3.74
CA ASN A 92 1.54 8.82 4.92
C ASN A 92 2.37 10.10 5.13
N ALA A 93 3.69 10.01 4.95
CA ALA A 93 4.57 11.17 4.98
C ALA A 93 4.16 12.21 3.93
N ALA A 94 4.00 11.81 2.67
CA ALA A 94 3.61 12.71 1.58
C ALA A 94 2.24 13.36 1.76
N ALA A 95 1.30 12.68 2.42
CA ALA A 95 -0.02 13.23 2.71
C ALA A 95 -0.02 14.26 3.87
N HIS A 96 1.10 14.48 4.56
CA HIS A 96 1.16 15.48 5.63
C HIS A 96 1.27 16.91 5.07
N PRO A 97 0.35 17.82 5.43
CA PRO A 97 0.22 19.15 4.81
C PRO A 97 1.33 20.14 5.21
N LYS A 98 2.15 19.82 6.21
CA LYS A 98 3.25 20.69 6.69
C LYS A 98 4.59 20.08 6.30
N ASN A 99 5.06 20.44 5.10
CA ASN A 99 6.40 20.14 4.57
C ASN A 99 6.88 18.70 4.87
N PRO A 100 6.46 17.71 4.08
CA PRO A 100 6.81 16.33 4.35
C PRO A 100 8.29 16.09 4.09
N ASP A 101 9.08 15.81 5.12
CA ASP A 101 10.44 15.30 4.92
C ASP A 101 10.36 13.85 4.40
N LEU A 102 10.39 13.72 3.08
CA LEU A 102 10.28 12.43 2.39
C LEU A 102 11.62 11.67 2.34
N ALA A 103 12.75 12.35 2.57
CA ALA A 103 14.07 11.78 2.34
C ALA A 103 14.35 10.53 3.19
N PRO A 104 13.99 10.47 4.49
CA PRO A 104 14.16 9.27 5.31
C PRO A 104 13.34 8.08 4.79
N HIS A 105 12.09 8.32 4.38
CA HIS A 105 11.18 7.28 3.89
C HIS A 105 11.64 6.72 2.55
N ILE A 106 12.09 7.58 1.63
CA ILE A 106 12.65 7.17 0.35
C ILE A 106 13.94 6.38 0.57
N ARG A 107 14.80 6.80 1.50
CA ARG A 107 16.04 6.08 1.83
C ARG A 107 15.74 4.70 2.41
N LYS A 108 14.76 4.59 3.31
CA LYS A 108 14.29 3.32 3.88
C LYS A 108 13.77 2.39 2.78
N LEU A 109 12.86 2.88 1.94
CA LEU A 109 12.28 2.12 0.83
C LEU A 109 13.35 1.64 -0.15
N ARG A 110 14.27 2.52 -0.56
CA ARG A 110 15.41 2.17 -1.42
C ARG A 110 16.31 1.11 -0.76
N GLY A 111 16.50 1.21 0.56
CA GLY A 111 17.26 0.24 1.34
C GLY A 111 16.67 -1.17 1.27
N LEU A 112 15.34 -1.28 1.27
CA LEU A 112 14.58 -2.53 1.18
C LEU A 112 14.45 -3.07 -0.25
N LEU A 113 14.59 -2.21 -1.26
CA LEU A 113 14.65 -2.58 -2.67
C LEU A 113 16.07 -2.93 -3.13
N ARG A 114 17.05 -2.99 -2.21
CA ARG A 114 18.40 -3.44 -2.58
C ARG A 114 18.35 -4.90 -3.05
N GLY A 115 18.93 -5.13 -4.24
CA GLY A 115 18.98 -6.45 -4.86
C GLY A 115 17.79 -6.78 -5.76
N SER A 116 16.83 -5.86 -5.94
CA SER A 116 15.69 -6.06 -6.86
C SER A 116 15.94 -5.58 -8.29
N GLY A 117 17.20 -5.31 -8.66
CA GLY A 117 17.58 -4.86 -10.01
C GLY A 117 17.26 -3.40 -10.34
N ILE A 118 16.71 -2.62 -9.39
CA ILE A 118 16.44 -1.19 -9.61
C ILE A 118 17.76 -0.40 -9.61
N PRO A 119 18.00 0.46 -10.62
CA PRO A 119 19.14 1.36 -10.64
C PRO A 119 19.24 2.20 -9.35
N ARG A 120 20.46 2.47 -8.88
CA ARG A 120 20.68 3.30 -7.68
C ARG A 120 20.62 4.81 -7.94
N SER A 121 20.33 5.23 -9.17
CA SER A 121 20.33 6.64 -9.53
C SER A 121 19.27 7.41 -8.74
N SER A 122 19.55 8.68 -8.47
CA SER A 122 18.60 9.63 -7.89
C SER A 122 17.38 9.90 -8.78
N GLU A 123 17.45 9.49 -10.04
CA GLU A 123 16.43 9.70 -11.08
C GLU A 123 15.36 8.60 -11.12
N VAL A 124 15.51 7.53 -10.33
CA VAL A 124 14.46 6.50 -10.29
C VAL A 124 13.19 7.06 -9.68
N SER A 125 12.12 7.02 -10.47
CA SER A 125 10.80 7.50 -10.07
C SER A 125 10.18 6.61 -8.99
N VAL A 126 9.27 7.18 -8.20
CA VAL A 126 8.55 6.42 -7.16
C VAL A 126 7.70 5.33 -7.81
N SER A 127 7.20 5.58 -9.01
CA SER A 127 6.48 4.62 -9.84
C SER A 127 7.29 3.35 -10.12
N SER A 128 8.60 3.45 -10.34
CA SER A 128 9.47 2.27 -10.52
C SER A 128 9.56 1.42 -9.25
N TYR A 129 9.54 2.04 -8.07
CA TYR A 129 9.51 1.31 -6.80
C TYR A 129 8.20 0.52 -6.67
N ALA A 130 7.06 1.16 -6.96
CA ALA A 130 5.77 0.49 -6.96
C ALA A 130 5.72 -0.70 -7.94
N ALA A 131 6.22 -0.52 -9.17
CA ALA A 131 6.26 -1.59 -10.17
C ALA A 131 7.04 -2.84 -9.69
N VAL A 132 8.17 -2.65 -9.02
CA VAL A 132 8.94 -3.77 -8.47
C VAL A 132 8.23 -4.47 -7.33
N ILE A 133 7.58 -3.71 -6.44
CA ILE A 133 6.78 -4.29 -5.34
C ILE A 133 5.63 -5.11 -5.92
N THR A 134 4.92 -4.58 -6.92
CA THR A 134 3.85 -5.30 -7.64
C THR A 134 4.39 -6.59 -8.28
N SER A 135 5.54 -6.54 -8.95
CA SER A 135 6.17 -7.73 -9.54
C SER A 135 6.50 -8.79 -8.48
N GLY A 136 7.00 -8.39 -7.30
CA GLY A 136 7.25 -9.29 -6.18
C GLY A 136 5.97 -9.93 -5.63
N LEU A 137 4.89 -9.15 -5.53
CA LEU A 137 3.56 -9.65 -5.11
C LEU A 137 3.01 -10.67 -6.10
N GLN A 138 3.03 -10.36 -7.41
CA GLN A 138 2.57 -11.26 -8.47
C GLN A 138 3.41 -12.54 -8.54
N THR A 139 4.72 -12.44 -8.33
CA THR A 139 5.60 -13.62 -8.23
C THR A 139 5.24 -14.50 -7.03
N SER A 140 4.96 -13.89 -5.88
CA SER A 140 4.56 -14.61 -4.67
C SER A 140 3.23 -15.35 -4.86
N LEU A 141 2.26 -14.70 -5.52
CA LEU A 141 0.99 -15.32 -5.93
C LEU A 141 1.19 -16.52 -6.85
N ALA A 142 2.03 -16.38 -7.88
CA ALA A 142 2.30 -17.47 -8.83
C ALA A 142 2.91 -18.69 -8.12
N LEU A 143 3.89 -18.47 -7.23
CA LEU A 143 4.50 -19.54 -6.43
C LEU A 143 3.48 -20.26 -5.54
N ALA A 144 2.58 -19.51 -4.89
CA ALA A 144 1.54 -20.11 -4.06
C ALA A 144 0.55 -20.95 -4.88
N THR A 145 0.18 -20.51 -6.07
CA THR A 145 -0.67 -21.28 -7.00
C THR A 145 0.00 -22.59 -7.40
N VAL A 146 1.28 -22.54 -7.79
CA VAL A 146 2.05 -23.73 -8.15
C VAL A 146 2.16 -24.69 -6.96
N ARG A 147 2.48 -24.19 -5.76
CA ARG A 147 2.56 -25.00 -4.53
C ARG A 147 1.25 -25.73 -4.23
N ARG A 148 0.10 -25.06 -4.39
CA ARG A 148 -1.23 -25.69 -4.20
C ARG A 148 -1.47 -26.80 -5.22
N ALA A 149 -1.20 -26.53 -6.50
CA ALA A 149 -1.40 -27.52 -7.56
C ALA A 149 -0.59 -28.81 -7.31
N PHE A 150 0.68 -28.70 -6.95
CA PHE A 150 1.51 -29.86 -6.62
C PHE A 150 1.06 -30.56 -5.32
N GLY A 151 0.63 -29.80 -4.31
CA GLY A 151 0.13 -30.37 -3.06
C GLY A 151 -1.14 -31.19 -3.25
N ASP A 152 -2.01 -30.81 -4.17
CA ASP A 152 -3.24 -31.55 -4.47
C ASP A 152 -2.94 -32.82 -5.28
N MET A 153 -1.99 -32.78 -6.21
CA MET A 153 -1.52 -33.97 -6.95
C MET A 153 -0.88 -35.02 -6.03
N ALA A 154 -0.15 -34.60 -4.98
CA ALA A 154 0.45 -35.52 -4.04
C ALA A 154 -0.61 -36.32 -3.25
N LYS A 155 -1.77 -35.70 -2.95
CA LYS A 155 -2.87 -36.34 -2.22
C LYS A 155 -3.69 -37.30 -3.07
N THR A 156 -3.70 -37.15 -4.40
CA THR A 156 -4.45 -38.06 -5.29
C THR A 156 -3.73 -39.39 -5.53
N HIS A 157 -2.45 -39.48 -5.21
CA HIS A 157 -1.63 -40.68 -5.40
C HIS A 157 -1.26 -41.41 -4.09
N SER A 158 -1.72 -40.90 -2.95
CA SER A 158 -1.61 -41.53 -1.61
C SER A 158 -2.90 -42.22 -1.22
#